data_AF-A0A4U0YRX7-F1
#
_entry.id   AF-A0A4U0YRX7-F1
#
_cell.length_a   1.000
_cell.length_b   1.000
_cell.length_c   1.000
_cell.angle_alpha   90.00
_cell.angle_beta   90.00
_cell.angle_gamma   90.00
#
_symmetry.space_group_name_H-M   'P 1'
#
loop_
_entity.id
_entity.type
_entity.pdbx_description
1 polymer ?
#
loop_
_entity_poly.entity_id
_entity_poly.type
_entity_poly.pdbx_seq_one_letter_code
_entity_poly.pdbx_strand_id
1 'polypeptide(L)' 'AVLVTRVTGAGDTFMAAHIVAERRGDPREAALTAALRAAADYISGEIGS' A
#
# COMPACT_ATOMS: atom_id res chain seq x y z
N ALA A 1 -23.23 10.04 13.64
CA ALA A 1 -22.59 8.78 13.24
C ALA A 1 -21.96 9.00 11.88
N VAL A 2 -20.65 8.82 11.75
CA VAL A 2 -19.94 9.00 10.47
C VAL A 2 -20.03 7.67 9.71
N LEU A 3 -20.59 7.71 8.49
CA LEU A 3 -20.63 6.56 7.60
C LEU A 3 -19.20 6.25 7.13
N VAL A 4 -18.62 5.16 7.62
CA VAL A 4 -17.30 4.70 7.14
C VAL A 4 -17.53 3.92 5.84
N THR A 5 -17.34 4.60 4.71
CA THR A 5 -17.31 3.97 3.39
C THR A 5 -15.99 3.21 3.26
N ARG A 6 -15.97 1.94 3.67
CA ARG A 6 -14.95 0.91 3.39
C ARG A 6 -13.49 1.40 3.50
N VAL A 7 -12.80 1.06 4.59
CA VAL A 7 -11.34 1.22 4.65
C VAL A 7 -10.75 0.27 3.60
N THR A 8 -10.40 0.82 2.42
CA THR A 8 -9.72 0.08 1.36
C THR A 8 -8.35 -0.26 1.93
N GLY A 9 -8.05 -1.53 2.19
CA GLY A 9 -6.79 -1.98 2.81
C GLY A 9 -5.51 -1.60 2.04
N ALA A 10 -5.62 -0.76 1.01
CA ALA A 10 -4.53 -0.15 0.26
C ALA A 10 -3.55 0.62 1.15
N GLY A 11 -4.04 1.33 2.18
CA GLY A 11 -3.17 2.02 3.13
C GLY A 11 -2.31 1.07 3.97
N ASP A 12 -2.91 -0.04 4.42
CA ASP A 12 -2.19 -1.08 5.17
C ASP A 12 -1.20 -1.83 4.26
N THR A 13 -1.61 -2.11 3.02
CA THR A 13 -0.78 -2.75 1.99
C THR A 13 0.43 -1.86 1.63
N PHE A 14 0.20 -0.56 1.47
CA PHE A 14 1.25 0.43 1.29
C PHE A 14 2.25 0.38 2.45
N MET A 15 1.76 0.47 3.69
CA MET A 15 2.62 0.50 4.87
C MET A 15 3.39 -0.80 5.08
N ALA A 16 2.77 -1.96 4.83
CA ALA A 16 3.44 -3.25 4.91
C ALA A 16 4.60 -3.33 3.91
N ALA A 17 4.36 -2.95 2.64
CA ALA A 17 5.39 -2.93 1.61
C ALA A 17 6.51 -1.94 1.93
N HIS A 18 6.18 -0.76 2.48
CA HIS A 18 7.16 0.24 2.90
C HIS A 18 8.07 -0.28 4.02
N ILE A 19 7.48 -0.84 5.08
CA ILE A 19 8.22 -1.38 6.24
C ILE A 19 9.13 -2.53 5.80
N VAL A 20 8.68 -3.39 4.88
CA VAL A 20 9.51 -4.49 4.35
C VAL A 20 10.72 -3.95 3.58
N ALA A 21 10.52 -2.93 2.73
CA ALA A 21 11.60 -2.32 1.97
C ALA A 21 12.62 -1.60 2.88
N GLU A 22 12.14 -0.83 3.87
CA GLU A 22 13.01 -0.20 4.86
C GLU A 22 13.81 -1.23 5.67
N ARG A 23 13.16 -2.34 6.08
CA ARG A 23 13.84 -3.44 6.80
C ARG A 23 14.90 -4.15 5.97
N ARG A 24 14.82 -4.10 4.64
CA ARG A 24 15.85 -4.61 3.72
C ARG A 24 17.02 -3.64 3.55
N GLY A 25 16.89 -2.41 4.05
CA GLY A 25 17.87 -1.35 3.86
C GLY A 25 17.73 -0.62 2.53
N ASP A 26 16.57 -0.74 1.87
CA ASP A 26 16.34 -0.04 0.60
C ASP A 26 16.37 1.49 0.82
N PRO A 27 16.92 2.26 -0.13
CA PRO A 27 16.83 3.71 -0.09
C PRO A 27 15.37 4.18 -0.03
N ARG A 28 15.12 5.31 0.64
CA ARG A 28 13.77 5.87 0.85
C ARG A 28 12.92 5.92 -0.43
N GLU A 29 13.52 6.31 -1.55
CA GLU A 29 12.83 6.40 -2.84
C GLU A 29 12.38 5.02 -3.35
N ALA A 30 13.23 4.00 -3.20
CA ALA A 30 12.90 2.63 -3.56
C ALA A 30 11.80 2.07 -2.65
N ALA A 31 11.87 2.34 -1.34
CA ALA A 31 10.85 1.94 -0.38
C ALA A 31 9.49 2.61 -0.65
N LEU A 32 9.48 3.89 -1.03
CA LEU A 32 8.25 4.59 -1.43
C LEU A 32 7.68 4.01 -2.74
N THR A 33 8.55 3.75 -3.72
CA THR A 33 8.13 3.17 -5.01
C THR A 33 7.49 1.79 -4.82
N ALA A 34 8.07 0.94 -3.96
CA ALA A 34 7.51 -0.36 -3.65
C ALA A 34 6.13 -0.26 -2.99
N ALA A 35 5.97 0.66 -2.03
CA ALA A 35 4.71 0.89 -1.33
C ALA A 35 3.59 1.38 -2.26
N LEU A 36 3.91 2.32 -3.16
CA LEU A 36 2.95 2.83 -4.15
C LEU A 36 2.49 1.74 -5.13
N ARG A 37 3.40 0.88 -5.59
CA ARG A 37 3.06 -0.26 -6.45
C ARG A 37 2.11 -1.22 -5.75
N ALA A 38 2.42 -1.61 -4.52
CA ALA A 38 1.59 -2.54 -3.76
C ALA A 38 0.16 -2.00 -3.52
N ALA A 39 0.05 -0.70 -3.23
CA ALA A 39 -1.26 -0.04 -3.09
C ALA A 39 -2.03 0.00 -4.42
N ALA A 40 -1.35 0.33 -5.53
CA ALA A 40 -1.95 0.36 -6.85
C ALA A 40 -2.45 -1.04 -7.26
N ASP A 41 -1.64 -2.08 -7.06
CA ASP A 41 -2.02 -3.46 -7.37
C ASP A 41 -3.25 -3.91 -6.56
N TYR A 42 -3.32 -3.55 -5.27
CA TYR A 42 -4.48 -3.85 -4.42
C TYR A 42 -5.75 -3.16 -4.93
N ILE A 43 -5.68 -1.87 -5.26
CA ILE A 43 -6.83 -1.09 -5.76
C ILE A 43 -7.28 -1.62 -7.13
N SER A 44 -6.33 -1.89 -8.03
CA SER A 44 -6.64 -2.46 -9.34
C SER A 44 -7.23 -3.87 -9.26
N GLY A 45 -6.83 -4.66 -8.26
CA GLY A 45 -7.43 -5.96 -7.95
C GLY A 45 -8.86 -5.86 -7.40
N GLU A 46 -9.16 -4.89 -6.52
CA GLU A 46 -10.51 -4.65 -6.01
C GLU A 46 -11.46 -4.06 -7.07
N ILE A 47 -10.96 -3.20 -7.98
CA ILE A 47 -11.79 -2.56 -9.02
C ILE A 47 -12.09 -3.52 -10.19
N GLY A 48 -11.31 -4.60 -10.35
CA GLY A 48 -11.46 -5.58 -11.42
C GLY A 48 -12.42 -6.75 -11.14
N SER A 49 -13.00 -6.86 -9.94
CA SER A 49 -13.86 -7.99 -9.52
C SER A 49 -15.33 -7.62 -9.35
#